data_AF-A0A5I4ZZA6-F1
#
_entry.id   AF-A0A5I4ZZA6-F1
#
_cell.length_a   1.000
_cell.length_b   1.000
_cell.length_c   1.000
_cell.angle_alpha   90.00
_cell.angle_beta   90.00
_cell.angle_gamma   90.00
#
_symmetry.space_group_name_H-M   'P 1'
#
loop_
_entity.id
_entity.type
_entity.pdbx_description
1 polymer ?
#
loop_
_entity_poly.entity_id
_entity_poly.type
_entity_poly.pdbx_seq_one_letter_code
_entity_poly.pdbx_strand_id
1 'polypeptide(L)'
;FREVRKKYHAFEGQLKGYDSRILVAQVPGGMLTNLESQLKQQNAADKLDQVLAEIPRVREDLGFIPLVTPTSQIVGTQAVLNVLTGERYKTIAKETAGILKGEYGHTPVPVNAALQARVLEGAAPVTCRPADLLKPELAELEADVRRQAQEKGIQLAGNAIDDVLTVALFPQP
;
A
#
# COMPACT_ATOMS: atom_id res chain seq x y z
N PHE A 1 13.09 28.99 4.13
CA PHE A 1 13.15 27.66 3.49
C PHE A 1 14.29 27.45 2.49
N ARG A 2 14.69 28.43 1.65
CA ARG A 2 15.77 28.22 0.65
C ARG A 2 17.08 27.67 1.23
N GLU A 3 17.58 28.27 2.32
CA GLU A 3 18.81 27.79 2.99
C GLU A 3 18.61 26.48 3.76
N VAL A 4 17.40 26.22 4.25
CA VAL A 4 17.05 24.95 4.90
C VAL A 4 17.10 23.80 3.89
N ARG A 5 16.53 23.99 2.69
CA ARG A 5 16.51 22.97 1.62
C ARG A 5 17.90 22.47 1.25
N LYS A 6 18.91 23.34 1.20
CA LYS A 6 20.31 22.96 0.91
C LYS A 6 20.85 21.90 1.86
N LYS A 7 20.44 21.91 3.14
CA LYS A 7 20.86 20.93 4.15
C LYS A 7 20.35 19.51 3.86
N TYR A 8 19.31 19.37 3.05
CA TYR A 8 18.66 18.10 2.73
C TYR A 8 18.93 17.65 1.28
N HIS A 9 20.00 18.15 0.65
CA HIS A 9 20.34 17.84 -0.75
C HIS A 9 20.40 16.33 -1.04
N ALA A 10 20.84 15.52 -0.05
CA ALA A 10 20.91 14.06 -0.17
C ALA A 10 19.54 13.37 -0.42
N PHE A 11 18.42 14.04 -0.11
CA PHE A 11 17.07 13.50 -0.26
C PHE A 11 16.29 14.11 -1.44
N GLU A 12 16.95 14.94 -2.26
CA GLU A 12 16.32 15.52 -3.46
C GLU A 12 16.04 14.44 -4.51
N GLY A 13 14.81 14.45 -5.04
CA GLY A 13 14.45 13.60 -6.18
C GLY A 13 15.21 13.98 -7.46
N GLN A 14 15.30 13.03 -8.39
CA GLN A 14 15.97 13.24 -9.68
C GLN A 14 15.13 14.04 -10.70
N LEU A 15 13.83 14.25 -10.41
CA LEU A 15 12.93 14.95 -11.32
C LEU A 15 13.38 16.40 -11.54
N LYS A 16 13.52 16.79 -12.81
CA LYS A 16 13.78 18.17 -13.25
C LYS A 16 12.61 18.65 -14.10
N GLY A 17 12.07 19.82 -13.79
CA GLY A 17 10.94 20.39 -14.54
C GLY A 17 9.62 19.68 -14.25
N TYR A 18 8.87 19.34 -15.31
CA TYR A 18 7.53 18.73 -15.24
C TYR A 18 7.57 17.31 -15.79
N ASP A 19 6.77 16.40 -15.22
CA ASP A 19 6.64 15.02 -15.70
C ASP A 19 5.38 14.87 -16.58
N SER A 20 5.55 14.94 -17.90
CA SER A 20 4.45 14.79 -18.87
C SER A 20 3.86 13.36 -18.91
N ARG A 21 4.58 12.36 -18.39
CA ARG A 21 4.11 10.96 -18.36
C ARG A 21 2.88 10.80 -17.47
N ILE A 22 2.71 11.67 -16.48
CA ILE A 22 1.51 11.72 -15.62
C ILE A 22 0.26 11.99 -16.45
N LEU A 23 0.34 12.87 -17.45
CA LEU A 23 -0.80 13.22 -18.30
C LEU A 23 -1.24 12.05 -19.18
N VAL A 24 -0.30 11.18 -19.56
CA VAL A 24 -0.55 10.03 -20.44
C VAL A 24 -1.01 8.82 -19.62
N ALA A 25 -0.25 8.46 -18.59
CA ALA A 25 -0.48 7.23 -17.82
C ALA A 25 -1.51 7.40 -16.69
N GLN A 26 -1.81 8.64 -16.28
CA GLN A 26 -2.59 8.95 -15.07
C GLN A 26 -2.04 8.26 -13.80
N VAL A 27 -0.75 7.91 -13.82
CA VAL A 27 -0.03 7.30 -12.71
C VAL A 27 0.58 8.43 -11.86
N PRO A 28 0.33 8.49 -10.54
CA PRO A 28 0.96 9.46 -9.66
C PRO A 28 2.49 9.38 -9.72
N GLY A 29 3.19 10.52 -9.69
CA GLY A 29 4.67 10.55 -9.81
C GLY A 29 5.39 9.67 -8.79
N GLY A 30 4.95 9.65 -7.52
CA GLY A 30 5.52 8.77 -6.49
C GLY A 30 5.32 7.28 -6.77
N MET A 31 4.20 6.91 -7.42
CA MET A 31 3.96 5.54 -7.87
C MET A 31 4.91 5.17 -9.01
N LEU A 32 5.10 6.07 -9.99
CA LEU A 32 6.00 5.84 -11.12
C LEU A 32 7.46 5.64 -10.68
N THR A 33 7.99 6.52 -9.82
CA THR A 33 9.37 6.41 -9.32
C THR A 33 9.58 5.12 -8.53
N ASN A 34 8.57 4.68 -7.75
CA ASN A 34 8.66 3.41 -7.03
C ASN A 34 8.68 2.21 -7.99
N LEU A 35 7.82 2.20 -9.01
CA LEU A 35 7.78 1.15 -10.04
C LEU A 35 9.09 1.04 -10.81
N GLU A 36 9.67 2.18 -11.23
CA GLU A 36 10.99 2.22 -11.89
C GLU A 36 12.07 1.60 -10.99
N SER A 37 12.07 1.95 -9.70
CA SER A 37 13.00 1.38 -8.72
C SER A 37 12.81 -0.14 -8.54
N GLN A 38 11.56 -0.61 -8.42
CA GLN A 38 11.24 -2.03 -8.27
C GLN A 38 11.68 -2.85 -9.50
N LEU A 39 11.40 -2.37 -10.71
CA LEU A 39 11.81 -3.03 -11.94
C LEU A 39 13.34 -3.05 -12.10
N LYS A 40 14.01 -1.96 -11.74
CA LYS A 40 15.48 -1.90 -11.77
C LYS A 40 16.12 -2.90 -10.82
N GLN A 41 15.61 -3.00 -9.58
CA GLN A 41 16.08 -3.99 -8.60
C GLN A 41 15.90 -5.44 -9.08
N GLN A 42 14.92 -5.68 -9.94
CA GLN A 42 14.63 -6.99 -10.53
C GLN A 42 15.26 -7.19 -11.92
N ASN A 43 16.15 -6.30 -12.35
CA ASN A 43 16.79 -6.31 -13.67
C ASN A 43 15.79 -6.37 -14.85
N ALA A 44 14.64 -5.71 -14.70
CA ALA A 44 13.52 -5.72 -15.65
C ALA A 44 13.07 -4.30 -16.04
N ALA A 45 13.98 -3.34 -16.05
CA ALA A 45 13.68 -1.93 -16.35
C ALA A 45 13.09 -1.72 -17.76
N ASP A 46 13.41 -2.60 -18.69
CA ASP A 46 12.87 -2.66 -20.06
C ASP A 46 11.37 -2.98 -20.12
N LYS A 47 10.79 -3.50 -19.03
CA LYS A 47 9.36 -3.85 -18.94
C LYS A 47 8.46 -2.73 -18.44
N LEU A 48 8.98 -1.52 -18.23
CA LEU A 48 8.21 -0.39 -17.68
C LEU A 48 6.95 -0.10 -18.49
N ASP A 49 7.04 -0.04 -19.82
CA ASP A 49 5.88 0.26 -20.68
C ASP A 49 4.80 -0.82 -20.59
N GLN A 50 5.20 -2.09 -20.42
CA GLN A 50 4.25 -3.19 -20.22
C GLN A 50 3.52 -3.06 -18.89
N VAL A 51 4.24 -2.67 -17.82
CA VAL A 51 3.64 -2.40 -16.50
C VAL A 51 2.69 -1.22 -16.57
N LEU A 52 3.06 -0.13 -17.25
CA LEU A 52 2.19 1.03 -17.44
C LEU A 52 0.92 0.67 -18.20
N ALA A 53 1.00 -0.21 -19.20
CA ALA A 53 -0.16 -0.73 -19.91
C ALA A 53 -1.00 -1.75 -19.11
N GLU A 54 -0.44 -2.34 -18.05
CA GLU A 54 -1.14 -3.30 -17.18
C GLU A 54 -1.91 -2.61 -16.04
N ILE A 55 -1.43 -1.45 -15.58
CA ILE A 55 -2.07 -0.68 -14.49
C ILE A 55 -3.57 -0.40 -14.73
N PRO A 56 -4.01 0.12 -15.90
CA PRO A 56 -5.43 0.37 -16.13
C PRO A 56 -6.29 -0.89 -16.06
N ARG A 57 -5.77 -2.03 -16.53
CA ARG A 57 -6.45 -3.32 -16.51
C ARG A 57 -6.58 -3.86 -15.09
N VAL A 58 -5.51 -3.77 -14.29
CA VAL A 58 -5.56 -4.14 -12.87
C VAL A 58 -6.51 -3.24 -12.10
N ARG A 59 -6.51 -1.93 -12.39
CA ARG A 59 -7.39 -0.96 -11.76
C ARG A 59 -8.87 -1.26 -12.06
N GLU A 60 -9.20 -1.63 -13.29
CA GLU A 60 -10.53 -2.10 -13.68
C GLU A 60 -10.93 -3.36 -12.93
N ASP A 61 -10.06 -4.38 -12.90
CA ASP A 61 -10.29 -5.64 -12.19
C ASP A 61 -10.49 -5.44 -10.67
N LEU A 62 -9.95 -4.36 -10.11
CA LEU A 62 -10.12 -3.94 -8.71
C LEU A 62 -11.22 -2.88 -8.53
N GLY A 63 -12.17 -2.76 -9.46
CA GLY A 63 -13.36 -1.93 -9.27
C GLY A 63 -13.09 -0.42 -9.38
N PHE A 64 -12.11 -0.02 -10.18
CA PHE A 64 -11.70 1.37 -10.42
C PHE A 64 -11.27 2.16 -9.18
N ILE A 65 -10.64 1.50 -8.20
CA ILE A 65 -10.11 2.19 -7.02
C ILE A 65 -9.26 3.42 -7.39
N PRO A 66 -9.36 4.53 -6.62
CA PRO A 66 -8.54 5.70 -6.85
C PRO A 66 -7.04 5.37 -6.71
N LEU A 67 -6.22 5.91 -7.61
CA LEU A 67 -4.75 5.77 -7.53
C LEU A 67 -4.19 6.82 -6.57
N VAL A 68 -4.36 6.57 -5.28
CA VAL A 68 -3.82 7.38 -4.17
C VAL A 68 -3.08 6.49 -3.19
N THR A 69 -2.24 7.03 -2.33
CA THR A 69 -1.59 6.20 -1.29
C THR A 69 -2.65 5.72 -0.28
N PRO A 70 -2.72 4.42 0.08
CA PRO A 70 -1.82 3.32 -0.31
C PRO A 70 -2.26 2.52 -1.56
N THR A 71 -3.49 2.67 -2.04
CA THR A 71 -4.09 1.86 -3.11
C THR A 71 -3.35 1.90 -4.45
N SER A 72 -2.68 3.01 -4.77
CA SER A 72 -1.83 3.15 -5.96
C SER A 72 -0.71 2.11 -5.98
N GLN A 73 -0.08 1.85 -4.83
CA GLN A 73 0.97 0.84 -4.72
C GLN A 73 0.43 -0.58 -4.86
N ILE A 74 -0.77 -0.85 -4.34
CA ILE A 74 -1.43 -2.16 -4.49
C ILE A 74 -1.64 -2.47 -5.99
N VAL A 75 -2.20 -1.54 -6.75
CA VAL A 75 -2.39 -1.68 -8.20
C VAL A 75 -1.04 -1.84 -8.91
N GLY A 76 -0.07 -1.00 -8.58
CA GLY A 76 1.26 -1.00 -9.20
C GLY A 76 2.01 -2.31 -8.99
N THR A 77 2.09 -2.77 -7.75
CA THR A 77 2.78 -4.03 -7.41
C THR A 77 2.10 -5.22 -8.07
N GLN A 78 0.77 -5.28 -8.11
CA GLN A 78 0.07 -6.35 -8.83
C GLN A 78 0.33 -6.30 -10.34
N ALA A 79 0.38 -5.11 -10.94
CA ALA A 79 0.72 -4.96 -12.36
C ALA A 79 2.15 -5.43 -12.66
N VAL A 80 3.12 -5.09 -11.80
CA VAL A 80 4.50 -5.59 -11.88
C VAL A 80 4.52 -7.12 -11.81
N LEU A 81 3.83 -7.73 -10.84
CA LEU A 81 3.76 -9.18 -10.71
C LEU A 81 3.23 -9.83 -11.99
N ASN A 82 2.12 -9.34 -12.54
CA ASN A 82 1.51 -9.86 -13.76
C ASN A 82 2.48 -9.84 -14.96
N VAL A 83 3.25 -8.76 -15.11
CA VAL A 83 4.22 -8.59 -16.22
C VAL A 83 5.48 -9.44 -16.01
N LEU A 84 5.96 -9.57 -14.78
CA LEU A 84 7.16 -10.35 -14.50
C LEU A 84 6.91 -11.85 -14.54
N THR A 85 5.73 -12.31 -14.12
CA THR A 85 5.35 -13.73 -14.23
C THR A 85 4.95 -14.15 -15.64
N GLY A 86 4.64 -13.19 -16.52
CA GLY A 86 4.15 -13.43 -17.88
C GLY A 86 2.70 -13.93 -17.94
N GLU A 87 2.00 -13.98 -16.81
CA GLU A 87 0.63 -14.47 -16.68
C GLU A 87 -0.13 -13.64 -15.64
N ARG A 88 -1.23 -13.02 -16.07
CA ARG A 88 -2.04 -12.13 -15.23
C ARG A 88 -2.59 -12.88 -14.02
N TYR A 89 -2.30 -12.36 -12.83
CA TYR A 89 -2.73 -12.91 -11.56
C TYR A 89 -2.37 -14.39 -11.34
N LYS A 90 -1.26 -14.85 -11.90
CA LYS A 90 -0.62 -16.12 -11.51
C LYS A 90 -0.36 -16.16 -10.00
N THR A 91 0.10 -15.03 -9.47
CA THR A 91 0.19 -14.74 -8.04
C THR A 91 -0.65 -13.50 -7.74
N ILE A 92 -1.47 -13.56 -6.70
CA ILE A 92 -2.22 -12.40 -6.19
C ILE A 92 -1.49 -11.89 -4.96
N ALA A 93 -1.11 -10.61 -4.97
CA ALA A 93 -0.53 -9.97 -3.79
C ALA A 93 -1.54 -9.95 -2.63
N LYS A 94 -1.05 -10.00 -1.39
CA LYS A 94 -1.89 -10.03 -0.19
C LYS A 94 -2.85 -8.84 -0.15
N GLU A 95 -2.36 -7.66 -0.47
CA GLU A 95 -3.12 -6.41 -0.46
C GLU A 95 -4.19 -6.40 -1.56
N THR A 96 -3.88 -6.93 -2.75
CA THR A 96 -4.85 -7.14 -3.84
C THR A 96 -5.97 -8.08 -3.40
N ALA A 97 -5.62 -9.18 -2.73
CA ALA A 97 -6.59 -10.11 -2.18
C ALA A 97 -7.48 -9.43 -1.12
N GLY A 98 -6.92 -8.58 -0.27
CA GLY A 98 -7.68 -7.81 0.71
C GLY A 98 -8.70 -6.85 0.08
N ILE A 99 -8.34 -6.17 -1.02
CA ILE A 99 -9.30 -5.36 -1.80
C ILE A 99 -10.44 -6.24 -2.32
N LEU A 100 -10.10 -7.37 -2.94
CA LEU A 100 -11.08 -8.31 -3.50
C LEU A 100 -12.01 -8.90 -2.42
N LYS A 101 -11.49 -9.13 -1.21
CA LYS A 101 -12.26 -9.61 -0.05
C LYS A 101 -13.13 -8.53 0.61
N GLY A 102 -12.94 -7.26 0.27
CA GLY A 102 -13.65 -6.12 0.89
C GLY A 102 -13.04 -5.63 2.20
N GLU A 103 -11.84 -6.09 2.56
CA GLU A 103 -11.17 -5.76 3.84
C GLU A 103 -10.79 -4.26 3.94
N TYR A 104 -10.70 -3.58 2.80
CA TYR A 104 -10.43 -2.14 2.72
C TYR A 104 -11.70 -1.30 2.54
N GLY A 105 -12.88 -1.93 2.51
CA GLY A 105 -14.16 -1.30 2.23
C GLY A 105 -14.61 -1.44 0.77
N HIS A 106 -15.57 -0.62 0.37
CA HIS A 106 -16.22 -0.72 -0.93
C HIS A 106 -15.40 -0.04 -2.03
N THR A 107 -15.33 -0.71 -3.18
CA THR A 107 -14.79 -0.14 -4.42
C THR A 107 -15.86 0.68 -5.15
N PRO A 108 -15.48 1.68 -5.98
CA PRO A 108 -16.43 2.51 -6.74
C PRO A 108 -17.41 1.71 -7.61
N VAL A 109 -16.96 0.60 -8.19
CA VAL A 109 -17.79 -0.37 -8.91
C VAL A 109 -17.43 -1.79 -8.46
N PRO A 110 -18.24 -2.82 -8.76
CA PRO A 110 -17.89 -4.20 -8.45
C PRO A 110 -16.52 -4.60 -9.01
N VAL A 111 -15.74 -5.31 -8.19
CA VAL A 111 -14.48 -5.92 -8.62
C VAL A 111 -14.73 -7.10 -9.58
N ASN A 112 -13.67 -7.60 -10.21
CA ASN A 112 -13.75 -8.79 -11.05
C ASN A 112 -14.25 -10.00 -10.25
N ALA A 113 -15.42 -10.52 -10.62
CA ALA A 113 -16.11 -11.58 -9.89
C ALA A 113 -15.30 -12.90 -9.83
N ALA A 114 -14.58 -13.24 -10.90
CA ALA A 114 -13.77 -14.47 -10.94
C ALA A 114 -12.56 -14.37 -9.99
N LEU A 115 -11.90 -13.20 -9.96
CA LEU A 115 -10.78 -12.95 -9.05
C LEU A 115 -11.25 -12.92 -7.59
N GLN A 116 -12.39 -12.28 -7.33
CA GLN A 116 -12.99 -12.23 -5.99
C GLN A 116 -13.36 -13.64 -5.50
N ALA A 117 -14.05 -14.44 -6.31
CA ALA A 117 -14.37 -15.83 -5.96
C ALA A 117 -13.12 -16.66 -5.66
N ARG A 118 -12.05 -16.47 -6.44
CA ARG A 118 -10.78 -17.17 -6.24
C ARG A 118 -10.11 -16.86 -4.90
N VAL A 119 -10.12 -15.60 -4.44
CA VAL A 119 -9.50 -15.23 -3.15
C VAL A 119 -10.39 -15.53 -1.94
N LEU A 120 -11.69 -15.66 -2.16
CA LEU A 120 -12.65 -15.96 -1.10
C LEU A 120 -12.69 -17.46 -0.77
N GLU A 121 -12.35 -18.33 -1.73
CA GLU A 121 -12.32 -19.78 -1.52
C GLU A 121 -13.63 -20.34 -0.93
N GLY A 122 -14.77 -19.77 -1.36
CA GLY A 122 -16.11 -20.13 -0.88
C GLY A 122 -16.64 -19.30 0.28
N ALA A 123 -15.84 -18.41 0.87
CA ALA A 123 -16.33 -17.41 1.84
C ALA A 123 -17.14 -16.28 1.16
N ALA A 124 -17.90 -15.53 1.97
CA ALA A 124 -18.55 -14.31 1.51
C ALA A 124 -17.60 -13.10 1.63
N PRO A 125 -17.66 -12.11 0.72
CA PRO A 125 -16.90 -10.88 0.86
C PRO A 125 -17.39 -10.04 2.05
N VAL A 126 -16.48 -9.25 2.63
CA VAL A 126 -16.81 -8.24 3.64
C VAL A 126 -17.60 -7.12 2.96
N THR A 127 -18.77 -6.82 3.49
CA THR A 127 -19.71 -5.80 2.96
C THR A 127 -20.11 -4.75 4.00
N CYS A 128 -19.63 -4.86 5.25
CA CYS A 128 -19.80 -3.85 6.28
C CYS A 128 -18.62 -2.86 6.29
N ARG A 129 -18.65 -1.88 7.21
CA ARG A 129 -17.48 -1.04 7.49
C ARG A 129 -16.42 -1.93 8.19
N PRO A 130 -15.18 -2.06 7.66
CA PRO A 130 -14.20 -3.01 8.20
C PRO A 130 -13.92 -2.87 9.71
N ALA A 131 -13.95 -1.64 10.24
CA ALA A 131 -13.76 -1.37 11.66
C ALA A 131 -14.83 -1.99 12.58
N ASP A 132 -16.01 -2.35 12.04
CA ASP A 132 -17.07 -3.02 12.81
C ASP A 132 -16.70 -4.47 13.17
N LEU A 133 -15.67 -5.02 12.51
CA LEU A 133 -15.12 -6.36 12.79
C LEU A 133 -13.96 -6.34 13.79
N LEU A 134 -13.46 -5.15 14.15
CA LEU A 134 -12.35 -4.99 15.10
C LEU A 134 -12.85 -4.97 16.54
N LYS A 135 -12.06 -5.54 17.46
CA LYS A 135 -12.32 -5.45 18.89
C LYS A 135 -11.68 -4.16 19.45
N PRO A 136 -12.16 -3.62 20.59
CA PRO A 136 -11.45 -2.54 21.28
C PRO A 136 -10.07 -2.99 21.77
N GLU A 137 -9.00 -2.27 21.43
CA GLU A 137 -7.61 -2.70 21.68
C GLU A 137 -6.90 -1.87 22.77
N LEU A 138 -7.41 -0.69 23.12
CA LEU A 138 -6.66 0.30 23.89
C LEU A 138 -6.20 -0.21 25.27
N ALA A 139 -7.09 -0.85 26.02
CA ALA A 139 -6.77 -1.33 27.37
C ALA A 139 -5.68 -2.42 27.35
N GLU A 140 -5.66 -3.27 26.32
CA GLU A 140 -4.66 -4.31 26.15
C GLU A 140 -3.31 -3.70 25.75
N LEU A 141 -3.33 -2.76 24.79
CA LEU A 141 -2.14 -2.03 24.34
C LEU A 141 -1.48 -1.23 25.47
N GLU A 142 -2.27 -0.56 26.31
CA GLU A 142 -1.73 0.17 27.47
C GLU A 142 -1.02 -0.75 28.46
N ALA A 143 -1.61 -1.92 28.76
CA ALA A 143 -1.02 -2.89 29.67
C ALA A 143 0.29 -3.48 29.09
N ASP A 144 0.29 -3.82 27.81
CA ASP A 144 1.45 -4.39 27.14
C ASP A 144 2.62 -3.39 27.05
N VAL A 145 2.36 -2.16 26.61
CA VAL A 145 3.41 -1.13 26.48
C VAL A 145 4.04 -0.81 27.84
N ARG A 146 3.23 -0.71 28.91
CA ARG A 146 3.76 -0.49 30.27
C ARG A 146 4.62 -1.65 30.75
N ARG A 147 4.18 -2.88 30.52
CA ARG A 147 4.95 -4.09 30.85
C ARG A 147 6.28 -4.10 30.11
N GLN A 148 6.25 -3.94 28.79
CA GLN A 148 7.45 -3.94 27.96
C GLN A 148 8.43 -2.82 28.34
N ALA A 149 7.91 -1.62 28.64
CA ALA A 149 8.74 -0.51 29.07
C ALA A 149 9.44 -0.81 30.40
N GLN A 150 8.73 -1.42 31.36
CA GLN A 150 9.31 -1.84 32.63
C GLN A 150 10.39 -2.92 32.45
N GLU A 151 10.10 -3.97 31.67
CA GLU A 151 11.04 -5.06 31.39
C GLU A 151 12.31 -4.58 30.68
N LYS A 152 12.17 -3.62 29.75
CA LYS A 152 13.27 -3.05 28.97
C LYS A 152 13.93 -1.84 29.63
N GLY A 153 13.45 -1.41 30.81
CA GLY A 153 13.96 -0.22 31.50
C GLY A 153 13.79 1.08 30.71
N ILE A 154 12.77 1.16 29.86
CA ILE A 154 12.45 2.33 29.03
C ILE A 154 11.56 3.27 29.84
N GLN A 155 11.99 4.52 29.98
CA GLN A 155 11.15 5.56 30.57
C GLN A 155 10.13 6.07 29.55
N LEU A 156 8.85 5.88 29.85
CA LEU A 156 7.75 6.47 29.09
C LEU A 156 7.65 7.98 29.32
N ALA A 157 7.02 8.68 28.38
CA ALA A 157 6.67 10.09 28.48
C ALA A 157 5.74 10.35 29.68
N GLY A 158 5.67 11.62 30.10
CA GLY A 158 4.77 12.03 31.19
C GLY A 158 3.32 11.64 30.94
N ASN A 159 2.88 11.73 29.68
CA ASN A 159 1.61 11.18 29.19
C ASN A 159 1.88 9.86 28.45
N ALA A 160 1.96 8.75 29.18
CA ALA A 160 2.27 7.42 28.62
C ALA A 160 1.32 6.97 27.49
N ILE A 161 0.12 7.55 27.39
CA ILE A 161 -0.82 7.27 26.28
C ILE A 161 -0.23 7.64 24.92
N ASP A 162 0.61 8.67 24.82
CA ASP A 162 1.23 9.07 23.56
C ASP A 162 2.20 7.99 23.05
N ASP A 163 2.91 7.34 23.97
CA ASP A 163 3.79 6.21 23.64
C ASP A 163 2.97 4.97 23.26
N VAL A 164 1.85 4.72 23.95
CA VAL A 164 0.93 3.63 23.61
C VAL A 164 0.40 3.78 22.19
N LEU A 165 -0.04 4.99 21.82
CA LEU A 165 -0.51 5.27 20.47
C LEU A 165 0.63 5.17 19.45
N THR A 166 1.85 5.58 19.80
CA THR A 166 3.02 5.45 18.93
C THR A 166 3.33 3.98 18.63
N VAL A 167 3.34 3.12 19.66
CA VAL A 167 3.55 1.67 19.49
C VAL A 167 2.39 1.03 18.74
N ALA A 168 1.16 1.44 18.98
CA ALA A 168 -0.01 0.93 18.27
C ALA A 168 0.01 1.26 16.76
N LEU A 169 0.45 2.47 16.40
CA LEU A 169 0.55 2.91 15.00
C LEU A 169 1.78 2.31 14.28
N PHE A 170 2.86 2.06 15.01
CA PHE A 170 4.13 1.58 14.47
C PHE A 170 4.73 0.44 15.31
N PRO A 171 4.05 -0.72 15.39
CA PRO A 171 4.57 -1.86 16.14
C PRO A 171 5.84 -2.38 15.45
N GLN A 172 6.87 -2.69 16.25
CA GLN A 172 8.06 -3.39 15.73
C GLN A 172 7.84 -4.91 15.85
N PRO A 173 8.17 -5.69 14.80
CA PRO A 173 8.13 -7.15 14.85
C PRO A 173 9.18 -7.75 15.80
#